data_AF-A0AAN8FWE4-F1
#
_entry.id   AF-A0AAN8FWE4-F1
#
_cell.length_a   1.000
_cell.length_b   1.000
_cell.length_c   1.000
_cell.angle_alpha   90.00
_cell.angle_beta   90.00
_cell.angle_gamma   90.00
#
_symmetry.space_group_name_H-M   'P 1'
#
loop_
_entity.id
_entity.type
_entity.pdbx_description
1 polymer ?
#
loop_
_entity_poly.entity_id
_entity_poly.type
_entity_poly.pdbx_seq_one_letter_code
_entity_poly.pdbx_strand_id
1 'polypeptide(L)'
;MPYGQIRLVFTEGADLTPLEKTRPVDSGDFTQMAPEVSWTRLLTPEAGVYSMGLVMRYVLGDVSEITPQDPNASLLPQVMALINKCLHARPSERPSMNGIFLELDKATSNVHHTKQQRWTPV
;
A
#
# COMPACT_ATOMS: atom_id res chain seq x y z
N MET A 1 -16.32 -34.77 3.50
CA MET A 1 -15.01 -34.65 4.18
C MET A 1 -14.95 -33.25 4.79
N PRO A 2 -15.05 -33.04 6.11
CA PRO A 2 -14.97 -31.71 6.69
C PRO A 2 -13.49 -31.32 6.82
N TYR A 3 -13.09 -30.24 6.16
CA TYR A 3 -11.73 -29.72 6.24
C TYR A 3 -11.49 -29.13 7.63
N GLY A 4 -10.42 -29.60 8.28
CA GLY A 4 -10.03 -29.18 9.62
C GLY A 4 -9.73 -27.68 9.66
N GLN A 5 -10.41 -26.98 10.55
CA GLN A 5 -10.16 -25.58 10.85
C GLN A 5 -8.77 -25.47 11.50
N ILE A 6 -7.79 -24.92 10.80
CA ILE A 6 -6.45 -24.69 11.35
C ILE A 6 -6.57 -23.59 12.41
N ARG A 7 -6.41 -23.95 13.69
CA ARG A 7 -6.24 -22.99 14.78
C ARG A 7 -4.81 -22.46 14.73
N LEU A 8 -4.66 -21.19 14.36
CA LEU A 8 -3.39 -20.48 14.50
C LEU A 8 -3.14 -20.22 15.99
N VAL A 9 -2.17 -20.93 16.58
CA VAL A 9 -1.67 -20.66 17.93
C VAL A 9 -0.42 -19.79 17.78
N PHE A 10 -0.53 -18.52 18.13
CA PHE A 10 0.59 -17.59 18.06
C PHE A 10 1.50 -17.78 19.28
N THR A 11 2.78 -18.07 19.03
CA THR A 11 3.85 -18.07 20.03
C THR A 11 4.16 -16.63 20.46
N GLU A 12 4.45 -16.45 21.76
CA GLU A 12 4.72 -15.17 22.41
C GLU A 12 5.69 -14.29 21.59
N GLY A 13 5.18 -13.17 21.09
CA GLY A 13 5.91 -12.24 20.22
C GLY A 13 5.19 -11.87 18.92
N ALA A 14 4.05 -12.50 18.63
CA ALA A 14 3.28 -12.24 17.41
C ALA A 14 2.48 -10.92 17.46
N ASP A 15 2.47 -10.26 16.30
CA ASP A 15 1.71 -9.07 15.92
C ASP A 15 0.30 -9.06 16.54
N LEU A 16 0.06 -8.10 17.45
CA LEU A 16 -1.17 -7.95 18.22
C LEU A 16 -2.30 -7.29 17.41
N THR A 17 -2.38 -7.54 16.11
CA THR A 17 -3.54 -7.09 15.33
C THR A 17 -4.76 -7.85 15.87
N PRO A 18 -5.77 -7.16 16.44
CA PRO A 18 -6.92 -7.85 17.02
C PRO A 18 -7.60 -8.71 15.96
N LEU A 19 -7.83 -10.00 16.25
CA LEU A 19 -8.49 -10.96 15.36
C LEU A 19 -9.81 -10.42 14.76
N GLU A 20 -10.50 -9.52 15.47
CA GLU A 20 -11.70 -8.82 15.03
C GLU A 20 -11.53 -7.99 13.73
N LYS A 21 -10.30 -7.60 13.39
CA LYS A 21 -10.00 -6.83 12.17
C LYS A 21 -9.59 -7.70 10.99
N THR A 22 -9.42 -9.00 11.20
CA THR A 22 -9.00 -9.92 10.14
C THR A 22 -10.20 -10.49 9.39
N ARG A 23 -10.15 -10.50 8.06
CA ARG A 23 -11.21 -11.09 7.22
C ARG A 23 -10.62 -12.17 6.32
N PRO A 24 -11.19 -13.39 6.30
CA PRO A 24 -10.76 -14.41 5.37
C PRO A 24 -11.10 -14.00 3.93
N VAL A 25 -10.25 -14.41 2.99
CA VAL A 25 -10.45 -14.18 1.55
C VAL A 25 -10.42 -15.50 0.81
N ASP A 26 -11.55 -15.84 0.19
CA ASP A 26 -11.71 -17.08 -0.55
C ASP A 26 -11.37 -16.95 -2.05
N SER A 27 -11.28 -15.72 -2.57
CA SER A 27 -11.03 -15.43 -3.99
C SER A 27 -10.30 -14.10 -4.21
N GLY A 28 -9.35 -14.07 -5.14
CA GLY A 28 -8.67 -12.84 -5.57
C GLY A 28 -7.39 -13.13 -6.37
N ASP A 29 -6.78 -12.08 -6.94
CA ASP A 29 -5.44 -12.19 -7.53
C ASP A 29 -4.38 -12.06 -6.42
N PHE A 30 -3.94 -13.20 -5.91
CA PHE A 30 -2.97 -13.27 -4.82
C PHE A 30 -1.54 -12.86 -5.21
N THR A 31 -1.29 -12.58 -6.49
CA THR A 31 -0.01 -12.04 -6.96
C THR A 31 0.10 -10.53 -6.72
N GLN A 32 -1.03 -9.84 -6.57
CA GLN A 32 -1.11 -8.40 -6.31
C GLN A 32 -1.52 -8.09 -4.85
N MET A 33 -1.52 -9.09 -3.97
CA MET A 33 -1.85 -8.91 -2.56
C MET A 33 -0.60 -8.68 -1.70
N ALA A 34 -0.83 -8.17 -0.48
CA ALA A 34 0.25 -8.05 0.50
C ALA A 34 0.84 -9.43 0.80
N PRO A 35 2.16 -9.53 1.03
CA PRO A 35 2.85 -10.82 1.19
C PRO A 35 2.20 -11.74 2.22
N GLU A 36 1.74 -11.18 3.35
CA GLU A 36 1.04 -11.91 4.40
C GLU A 36 -0.29 -12.52 3.95
N VAL A 37 -1.05 -11.82 3.11
CA VAL A 37 -2.36 -12.28 2.65
C VAL A 37 -2.21 -13.42 1.65
N SER A 38 -1.16 -13.41 0.83
CA SER A 38 -0.91 -14.45 -0.17
C SER A 38 -0.75 -15.83 0.44
N TRP A 39 -0.18 -15.95 1.66
CA TRP A 39 -0.05 -17.22 2.37
C TRP A 39 -1.09 -17.45 3.48
N THR A 40 -1.50 -16.41 4.21
CA THR A 40 -2.51 -16.56 5.29
C THR A 40 -3.94 -16.64 4.78
N ARG A 41 -4.24 -16.03 3.62
CA ARG A 41 -5.60 -15.71 3.16
C ARG A 41 -6.38 -14.80 4.12
N LEU A 42 -5.71 -14.07 5.01
CA LEU A 42 -6.32 -13.17 5.98
C LEU A 42 -6.00 -11.71 5.60
N LEU A 43 -7.04 -10.92 5.30
CA LEU A 43 -6.91 -9.48 5.14
C LEU A 43 -6.76 -8.80 6.50
N THR A 44 -5.77 -7.94 6.61
CA THR A 44 -5.56 -7.03 7.73
C THR A 44 -5.72 -5.58 7.26
N PRO A 45 -5.90 -4.60 8.16
CA PRO A 45 -5.84 -3.18 7.80
C PRO A 45 -4.55 -2.79 7.07
N GLU A 46 -3.43 -3.38 7.48
CA GLU A 46 -2.08 -3.16 6.95
C GLU A 46 -1.94 -3.74 5.53
N ALA A 47 -2.68 -4.79 5.19
CA ALA A 47 -2.77 -5.27 3.82
C ALA A 47 -3.45 -4.24 2.90
N GLY A 48 -4.44 -3.51 3.42
CA GLY A 48 -5.07 -2.40 2.69
C GLY A 48 -4.07 -1.26 2.38
N VAL A 49 -3.14 -1.00 3.30
CA VAL A 49 -2.04 -0.03 3.10
C VAL A 49 -1.10 -0.49 1.99
N TYR A 50 -0.76 -1.77 1.94
CA TYR A 50 0.05 -2.33 0.87
C TYR A 50 -0.62 -2.14 -0.50
N SER A 51 -1.91 -2.49 -0.59
CA SER A 51 -2.71 -2.28 -1.81
C SER A 51 -2.75 -0.82 -2.23
N MET A 52 -2.86 0.11 -1.27
CA MET A 52 -2.77 1.54 -1.55
C MET A 52 -1.40 1.93 -2.13
N GLY A 53 -0.31 1.37 -1.61
CA GLY A 53 1.04 1.56 -2.15
C GLY A 53 1.16 1.11 -3.62
N LEU A 54 0.54 -0.02 -3.98
CA LEU A 54 0.47 -0.48 -5.36
C LEU A 54 -0.29 0.52 -6.24
N VAL A 55 -1.47 0.96 -5.80
CA VAL A 55 -2.28 1.96 -6.52
C VAL A 55 -1.49 3.25 -6.74
N MET A 56 -0.83 3.78 -5.71
CA MET A 56 0.00 4.98 -5.83
C MET A 56 1.12 4.80 -6.85
N ARG A 57 1.79 3.64 -6.86
CA ARG A 57 2.82 3.32 -7.85
C ARG A 57 2.27 3.29 -9.27
N TYR A 58 1.09 2.69 -9.48
CA TYR A 58 0.44 2.68 -10.79
C TYR A 58 -0.01 4.08 -11.23
N VAL A 59 -0.55 4.89 -10.32
CA VAL A 59 -0.96 6.28 -10.60
C VAL A 59 0.25 7.16 -10.94
N LEU A 60 1.38 6.97 -10.27
CA LEU A 60 2.62 7.70 -10.56
C LEU A 60 3.20 7.34 -11.94
N GLY A 61 2.96 6.12 -12.41
CA GLY A 61 3.39 5.63 -13.71
C GLY A 61 4.91 5.45 -13.80
N ASP A 62 5.45 5.51 -15.02
CA ASP A 62 6.89 5.46 -15.22
C ASP A 62 7.52 6.78 -14.76
N VAL A 63 8.41 6.67 -13.78
CA VAL A 63 9.11 7.80 -13.19
C VAL A 63 10.14 8.40 -14.17
N SER A 64 10.65 7.60 -15.12
CA SER A 64 11.63 8.06 -16.11
C SER A 64 11.09 9.11 -17.08
N GLU A 65 9.76 9.17 -17.25
CA GLU A 65 9.08 10.20 -18.04
C GLU A 65 9.00 11.56 -17.31
N ILE A 66 9.25 11.60 -16.00
CA ILE A 66 9.25 12.84 -15.23
C ILE A 66 10.57 13.56 -15.48
N THR A 67 10.52 14.59 -16.32
CA THR A 67 11.71 15.38 -16.64
C THR A 67 12.10 16.30 -15.47
N PRO A 68 13.38 16.69 -15.35
CA PRO A 68 13.82 17.67 -14.34
C PRO A 68 13.17 19.06 -14.49
N GLN A 69 12.53 19.34 -15.62
CA GLN A 69 11.79 20.58 -15.89
C GLN A 69 10.36 20.54 -15.35
N ASP A 70 9.88 19.37 -14.92
CA ASP A 70 8.57 19.25 -14.28
C ASP A 70 8.60 19.99 -12.93
N PRO A 71 7.68 20.94 -12.69
CA PRO A 71 7.66 21.71 -11.45
C PRO A 71 7.41 20.85 -10.20
N ASN A 72 6.90 19.62 -10.37
CA ASN A 72 6.65 18.65 -9.31
C ASN A 72 7.76 17.60 -9.17
N ALA A 73 8.83 17.64 -9.98
CA ALA A 73 9.92 16.67 -9.92
C ALA A 73 10.59 16.60 -8.53
N SER A 74 10.58 17.71 -7.78
CA SER A 74 11.10 17.78 -6.41
C SER A 74 10.29 16.99 -5.38
N LEU A 75 9.02 16.69 -5.65
CA LEU A 75 8.13 15.91 -4.78
C LEU A 75 8.31 14.41 -4.96
N LEU A 76 8.87 14.00 -6.10
CA LEU A 76 9.02 12.61 -6.47
C LEU A 76 9.78 11.77 -5.42
N PRO A 77 10.91 12.21 -4.83
CA PRO A 77 11.58 11.44 -3.78
C PRO A 77 10.69 11.22 -2.56
N GLN A 78 9.87 12.21 -2.18
CA GLN A 78 8.96 12.10 -1.04
C GLN A 78 7.83 11.10 -1.33
N VAL A 79 7.21 11.19 -2.50
CA VAL A 79 6.13 10.28 -2.93
C VAL A 79 6.66 8.85 -3.06
N MET A 80 7.84 8.66 -3.64
CA MET A 80 8.48 7.34 -3.75
C MET A 80 8.84 6.75 -2.39
N ALA A 81 9.32 7.58 -1.44
CA ALA A 81 9.58 7.12 -0.09
C ALA A 81 8.30 6.65 0.62
N LEU A 82 7.17 7.35 0.43
CA LEU A 82 5.88 6.94 0.97
C LEU A 82 5.39 5.62 0.35
N ILE A 83 5.48 5.49 -0.98
CA ILE A 83 5.13 4.25 -1.70
C ILE A 83 5.94 3.08 -1.15
N ASN A 84 7.26 3.24 -1.01
CA ASN A 84 8.13 2.18 -0.49
C ASN A 84 7.80 1.79 0.96
N LYS A 85 7.40 2.75 1.80
CA LYS A 85 6.91 2.47 3.16
C LYS A 85 5.60 1.68 3.15
N CYS A 86 4.66 2.02 2.26
CA CYS A 86 3.41 1.26 2.10
C CYS A 86 3.66 -0.18 1.62
N LEU A 87 4.62 -0.36 0.70
CA LEU A 87 4.99 -1.65 0.13
C LEU A 87 5.95 -2.48 1.01
N HIS A 88 6.13 -2.09 2.28
CA HIS A 88 7.02 -2.81 3.17
C HIS A 88 6.54 -4.25 3.40
N ALA A 89 7.47 -5.21 3.38
CA ALA A 89 7.13 -6.64 3.51
C ALA A 89 6.48 -6.96 4.86
N ARG A 90 6.94 -6.31 5.94
CA ARG A 90 6.39 -6.46 7.30
C ARG A 90 5.19 -5.53 7.51
N PRO A 91 4.00 -6.06 7.88
CA PRO A 91 2.79 -5.25 8.10
C PRO A 91 2.97 -4.13 9.12
N SER A 92 3.63 -4.41 10.25
CA SER A 92 3.85 -3.47 11.35
C SER A 92 4.76 -2.29 11.01
N GLU A 93 5.56 -2.39 9.94
CA GLU A 93 6.44 -1.32 9.47
C GLU A 93 5.76 -0.41 8.43
N ARG A 94 4.53 -0.77 8.01
CA ARG A 94 3.73 0.06 7.10
C ARG A 94 3.10 1.23 7.87
N PRO A 95 2.89 2.38 7.22
CA PRO A 95 2.17 3.49 7.84
C PRO A 95 0.70 3.11 8.06
N SER A 96 0.02 3.84 8.93
CA SER A 96 -1.45 3.77 8.97
C SER A 96 -2.06 4.53 7.78
N MET A 97 -3.30 4.20 7.40
CA MET A 97 -4.01 4.98 6.38
C MET A 97 -4.10 6.48 6.71
N ASN A 98 -4.25 6.83 7.99
CA ASN A 98 -4.21 8.22 8.43
C ASN A 98 -2.82 8.85 8.24
N GLY A 99 -1.75 8.08 8.49
CA GLY A 99 -0.38 8.51 8.22
C GLY A 99 -0.13 8.77 6.73
N ILE A 100 -0.66 7.92 5.85
CA ILE A 100 -0.61 8.13 4.40
C ILE A 100 -1.32 9.44 4.02
N PHE A 101 -2.52 9.68 4.55
CA PHE A 101 -3.27 10.91 4.30
C PHE A 101 -2.48 12.16 4.69
N LEU A 102 -1.89 12.18 5.89
CA LEU A 102 -1.10 13.31 6.38
C LEU A 102 0.13 13.59 5.50
N GLU A 103 0.84 12.56 5.06
CA GLU A 103 2.00 12.71 4.18
C GLU A 103 1.62 13.26 2.80
N LEU A 104 0.51 12.78 2.23
CA LEU A 104 -0.01 13.29 0.95
C LEU A 104 -0.55 14.71 1.07
N ASP A 105 -1.26 15.04 2.13
CA ASP A 105 -1.81 16.39 2.37
C ASP A 105 -0.67 17.42 2.50
N LYS A 106 0.38 17.05 3.23
CA LYS A 106 1.62 17.84 3.31
C LYS A 106 2.26 18.05 1.95
N ALA A 107 2.29 17.03 1.09
CA ALA A 107 2.83 17.15 -0.26
C ALA A 107 1.93 18.02 -1.16
N THR A 108 0.62 17.95 -0.99
CA THR A 108 -0.40 18.64 -1.82
C THR A 108 -0.21 20.15 -1.80
N SER A 109 0.21 20.71 -0.67
CA SER A 109 0.50 22.15 -0.53
C SER A 109 1.62 22.65 -1.46
N ASN A 110 2.47 21.75 -1.95
CA ASN A 110 3.60 22.06 -2.82
C ASN A 110 3.38 21.60 -4.27
N VAL A 111 2.22 20.99 -4.58
CA VAL A 111 1.92 20.51 -5.93
C VAL A 111 1.57 21.70 -6.82
N HIS A 112 2.29 21.82 -7.92
CA HIS A 112 1.98 22.74 -9.00
C HIS A 112 1.04 22.08 -10.01
N HIS A 113 -0.13 22.67 -10.20
CA HIS A 113 -1.05 22.24 -11.25
C HIS A 113 -0.42 22.45 -12.63
N THR A 114 -0.21 21.36 -13.36
CA THR A 114 0.23 21.40 -14.76
C THR A 114 -1.00 21.33 -15.68
N LYS A 115 -0.91 21.96 -16.86
CA LYS A 115 -1.98 21.88 -17.88
C LYS A 115 -1.98 20.54 -18.63
N GLN A 116 -0.98 19.70 -18.40
CA GLN A 116 -0.79 18.43 -19.07
C GLN A 116 -1.64 17.35 -18.38
N GLN A 117 -2.64 16.83 -19.09
CA GLN A 117 -3.33 15.63 -18.66
C GLN A 117 -2.41 14.44 -18.96
N ARG A 118 -1.73 13.94 -17.92
CA ARG A 118 -0.92 12.73 -18.01
C ARG A 118 -1.74 11.45 -17.89
N TRP A 119 -2.94 11.55 -17.30
CA TRP A 119 -3.85 10.42 -17.19
C TRP A 119 -4.56 10.16 -18.52
N THR A 120 -4.30 8.98 -19.09
CA THR A 120 -5.06 8.43 -20.22
C THR A 120 -5.96 7.32 -19.67
N PRO A 121 -7.29 7.47 -19.71
CA PRO A 121 -8.18 6.37 -19.33
C PRO A 121 -7.94 5.18 -20.26
N VAL A 122 -7.92 3.98 -19.68
CA VAL A 122 -7.94 2.70 -20.39
C VAL A 122 -9.38 2.34 -20.74
#